data_AF-A0A2T4VFI2-F1
#
_entry.id   AF-A0A2T4VFI2-F1
#
_cell.length_a   1.000
_cell.length_b   1.000
_cell.length_c   1.000
_cell.angle_alpha   90.00
_cell.angle_beta   90.00
_cell.angle_gamma   90.00
#
_symmetry.space_group_name_H-M   'P 1'
#
loop_
_entity.id
_entity.type
_entity.pdbx_description
1 polymer ?
#
loop_
_entity_poly.entity_id
_entity_poly.type
_entity_poly.pdbx_seq_one_letter_code
_entity_poly.pdbx_strand_id
1 'polypeptide(L)'
;MPPPSKQQPAPAAEPLPAPSFPAIESFIERASAEEVQSLFAPVKTELANLKGPKAEHAKKVQTAISRTEELLGVLLETRERLVAESKSKGRK
;
A
#
# COMPACT_ATOMS: atom_id res chain seq x y z
N MET A 1 -55.20 15.57 -13.05
CA MET A 1 -54.04 14.69 -12.82
C MET A 1 -52.85 15.56 -12.49
N PRO A 2 -52.18 15.40 -11.33
CA PRO A 2 -50.95 16.14 -11.04
C PRO A 2 -49.76 15.48 -11.78
N PRO A 3 -48.74 16.24 -12.20
CA PRO A 3 -47.59 15.70 -12.92
C PRO A 3 -46.65 14.91 -11.99
N PRO A 4 -45.87 13.95 -12.52
CA PRO A 4 -44.95 13.16 -11.72
C PRO A 4 -43.77 14.01 -11.25
N SER A 5 -43.56 14.04 -9.93
CA SER A 5 -42.41 14.67 -9.28
C SER A 5 -41.11 14.06 -9.82
N LYS A 6 -40.30 14.88 -10.51
CA LYS A 6 -38.93 14.51 -10.89
C LYS A 6 -38.13 14.25 -9.61
N GLN A 7 -37.77 12.99 -9.35
CA GLN A 7 -36.83 12.64 -8.29
C GLN A 7 -35.50 13.32 -8.59
N GLN A 8 -35.17 14.31 -7.78
CA GLN A 8 -33.90 15.00 -7.82
C GLN A 8 -32.81 14.00 -7.36
N PRO A 9 -31.73 13.76 -8.14
CA PRO A 9 -30.67 12.86 -7.70
C PRO A 9 -30.06 13.40 -6.40
N ALA A 10 -29.92 12.53 -5.41
CA ALA A 10 -29.26 12.86 -4.16
C ALA A 10 -27.85 13.41 -4.44
N PRO A 11 -27.40 14.48 -3.75
CA PRO A 11 -26.05 14.99 -3.91
C PRO A 11 -25.04 13.86 -3.64
N ALA A 12 -24.10 13.67 -4.57
CA ALA A 12 -22.99 12.74 -4.35
C ALA A 12 -22.25 13.20 -3.09
N ALA A 13 -22.10 12.29 -2.12
CA ALA A 13 -21.33 12.56 -0.92
C ALA A 13 -19.91 12.98 -1.33
N GLU A 14 -19.42 14.10 -0.81
CA GLU A 14 -18.04 14.51 -1.03
C GLU A 14 -17.09 13.40 -0.53
N PRO A 15 -16.12 12.97 -1.34
CA PRO A 15 -15.16 11.97 -0.90
C PRO A 15 -14.40 12.54 0.29
N LEU A 16 -14.30 11.74 1.35
CA LEU A 16 -13.46 12.07 2.51
C LEU A 16 -12.04 12.41 2.02
N PRO A 17 -11.36 13.39 2.66
CA PRO A 17 -9.99 13.71 2.30
C PRO A 17 -9.14 12.45 2.39
N ALA A 18 -8.49 12.11 1.28
CA ALA A 18 -7.60 10.96 1.24
C ALA A 18 -6.43 11.20 2.21
N PRO A 19 -6.13 10.25 3.12
CA PRO A 19 -4.96 10.38 3.96
C PRO A 19 -3.70 10.38 3.08
N SER A 20 -2.79 11.32 3.35
CA SER A 20 -1.49 11.41 2.67
C SER A 20 -0.41 10.80 3.54
N PHE A 21 0.51 10.05 2.91
CA PHE A 21 1.65 9.42 3.56
C PHE A 21 2.94 9.73 2.80
N PRO A 22 3.46 10.97 2.88
CA PRO A 22 4.51 11.46 1.98
C PRO A 22 5.77 10.59 1.96
N ALA A 23 6.16 10.00 3.09
CA ALA A 23 7.33 9.14 3.18
C ALA A 23 7.14 7.81 2.44
N ILE A 24 5.95 7.20 2.56
CA ILE A 24 5.62 5.95 1.87
C ILE A 24 5.47 6.22 0.37
N GLU A 25 4.78 7.31 0.01
CA GLU A 25 4.63 7.74 -1.39
C GLU A 25 6.00 7.94 -2.05
N SER A 26 6.87 8.74 -1.43
CA SER A 26 8.24 9.00 -1.94
C SER A 26 9.09 7.74 -2.07
N PHE A 27 8.91 6.79 -1.15
CA PHE A 27 9.60 5.51 -1.19
C PHE A 27 9.10 4.64 -2.37
N ILE A 28 7.79 4.43 -2.49
CA ILE A 28 7.17 3.62 -3.56
C ILE A 28 7.46 4.18 -4.95
N GLU A 29 7.60 5.50 -5.10
CA GLU A 29 7.95 6.13 -6.38
C GLU A 29 9.30 5.69 -6.96
N ARG A 30 10.23 5.24 -6.11
CA ARG A 30 11.63 4.98 -6.49
C ARG A 30 12.06 3.55 -6.21
N ALA A 31 11.46 2.92 -5.20
CA ALA A 31 11.82 1.60 -4.74
C ALA A 31 11.49 0.51 -5.77
N SER A 32 12.33 -0.50 -5.77
CA SER A 32 12.15 -1.79 -6.41
C SER A 32 11.71 -2.84 -5.39
N ALA A 33 11.19 -3.98 -5.88
CA ALA A 33 10.82 -5.09 -5.01
C ALA A 33 12.03 -5.65 -4.22
N GLU A 34 13.23 -5.62 -4.80
CA GLU A 34 14.47 -6.07 -4.14
C GLU A 34 14.87 -5.13 -3.00
N GLU A 35 14.71 -3.82 -3.17
CA GLU A 35 14.98 -2.84 -2.12
C GLU A 35 14.02 -2.99 -0.93
N VAL A 36 12.74 -3.31 -1.18
CA VAL A 36 11.78 -3.60 -0.11
C VAL A 36 12.22 -4.82 0.72
N GLN A 37 12.63 -5.91 0.07
CA GLN A 37 13.10 -7.10 0.78
C GLN A 37 14.41 -6.82 1.55
N SER A 38 15.32 -6.09 0.93
CA SER A 38 16.61 -5.72 1.51
C SER A 38 16.46 -4.80 2.72
N LEU A 39 15.45 -3.93 2.72
CA LEU A 39 15.14 -3.02 3.83
C LEU A 39 14.90 -3.77 5.15
N PHE A 40 14.18 -4.89 5.10
CA PHE A 40 13.79 -5.64 6.29
C PHE A 40 14.70 -6.83 6.61
N ALA A 41 15.57 -7.25 5.70
CA ALA A 41 16.43 -8.42 5.89
C ALA A 41 17.29 -8.35 7.17
N PRO A 42 17.98 -7.25 7.50
CA PRO A 42 18.76 -7.17 8.73
C PRO A 42 17.90 -7.32 9.99
N VAL A 43 16.73 -6.69 10.00
CA VAL A 43 15.80 -6.73 11.14
C VAL A 43 15.22 -8.14 11.32
N LYS A 44 14.83 -8.82 10.24
CA LYS A 44 14.35 -10.20 10.29
C LYS A 44 15.42 -11.15 10.85
N THR A 45 16.69 -10.97 10.44
CA THR A 45 17.82 -11.75 10.95
C THR A 45 18.02 -11.53 12.46
N GLU A 46 18.05 -10.28 12.92
CA GLU A 46 18.19 -9.96 14.35
C GLU A 46 17.03 -10.55 15.17
N LEU A 47 15.80 -10.42 14.68
CA LEU A 47 14.63 -11.00 15.33
C LEU A 47 14.69 -12.53 15.40
N ALA A 48 15.23 -13.18 14.37
CA ALA A 48 15.35 -14.65 14.33
C ALA A 48 16.37 -15.16 15.36
N ASN A 49 17.36 -14.34 15.69
CA ASN A 49 18.40 -14.68 16.65
C ASN A 49 17.98 -14.46 18.12
N LEU A 50 16.84 -13.80 18.37
CA LEU A 50 16.33 -13.56 19.72
C LEU A 50 15.87 -14.86 20.38
N LYS A 51 16.39 -15.11 21.58
CA LYS A 51 16.07 -16.28 22.42
C LYS A 51 15.42 -15.87 23.74
N GLY A 52 14.87 -16.86 24.44
CA GLY A 52 14.29 -16.68 25.77
C GLY A 52 12.93 -15.93 25.74
N PRO A 53 12.58 -15.17 26.78
CA PRO A 53 11.23 -14.62 26.97
C PRO A 53 10.78 -13.65 25.88
N LYS A 54 11.72 -13.11 25.08
CA LYS A 54 11.43 -12.21 23.96
C LYS A 54 11.19 -12.93 22.62
N ALA A 55 11.45 -14.24 22.53
CA ALA A 55 11.32 -14.98 21.27
C ALA A 55 9.91 -14.93 20.68
N GLU A 56 8.88 -15.07 21.52
CA GLU A 56 7.48 -14.98 21.07
C GLU A 56 7.09 -13.58 20.57
N HIS A 57 7.66 -12.54 21.17
CA HIS A 57 7.49 -11.17 20.67
C HIS A 57 8.21 -10.98 19.34
N ALA A 58 9.42 -11.54 19.20
CA ALA A 58 10.19 -11.46 17.96
C ALA A 58 9.45 -12.11 16.78
N LYS A 59 8.80 -13.26 17.01
CA LYS A 59 7.95 -13.91 15.99
C LYS A 59 6.79 -13.02 15.54
N LYS A 60 6.09 -12.35 16.47
CA LYS A 60 5.00 -11.42 16.14
C LYS A 60 5.50 -10.25 15.30
N VAL A 61 6.67 -9.70 15.64
CA VAL A 61 7.28 -8.62 14.86
C VAL A 61 7.68 -9.11 13.46
N GLN A 62 8.24 -10.31 13.33
CA GLN A 62 8.51 -10.91 12.01
C GLN A 62 7.24 -11.03 11.17
N THR A 63 6.13 -11.52 11.75
CA THR A 63 4.85 -11.59 11.03
C THR A 63 4.36 -10.21 10.59
N ALA A 64 4.48 -9.20 11.44
CA ALA A 64 4.12 -7.83 11.08
C ALA A 64 4.98 -7.31 9.93
N ILE A 65 6.30 -7.53 9.98
CA ILE A 65 7.24 -7.16 8.91
C ILE A 65 6.86 -7.86 7.60
N SER A 66 6.62 -9.17 7.61
CA SER A 66 6.23 -9.90 6.40
C SER A 66 4.94 -9.35 5.78
N ARG A 67 3.96 -8.97 6.61
CA ARG A 67 2.74 -8.31 6.13
C ARG A 67 3.02 -6.92 5.56
N THR A 68 3.94 -6.17 6.14
CA THR A 68 4.37 -4.87 5.60
C THR A 68 5.06 -5.03 4.24
N GLU A 69 5.92 -6.04 4.07
CA GLU A 69 6.56 -6.37 2.78
C GLU A 69 5.52 -6.67 1.69
N GLU A 70 4.50 -7.47 2.03
CA GLU A 70 3.39 -7.80 1.11
C GLU A 70 2.64 -6.54 0.67
N LEU A 71 2.27 -5.68 1.62
CA LEU A 71 1.54 -4.43 1.33
C LEU A 71 2.36 -3.47 0.46
N LEU A 72 3.66 -3.32 0.74
CA LEU A 72 4.55 -2.52 -0.10
C LEU A 72 4.68 -3.13 -1.51
N GLY A 73 4.72 -4.45 -1.62
CA GLY A 73 4.70 -5.15 -2.90
C GLY A 73 3.46 -4.83 -3.73
N VAL A 74 2.26 -4.85 -3.13
CA VAL A 74 1.01 -4.47 -3.80
C VAL A 74 1.04 -3.03 -4.30
N LEU A 75 1.61 -2.10 -3.52
CA LEU A 75 1.76 -0.69 -3.93
C LEU A 75 2.73 -0.55 -5.13
N LEU A 76 3.84 -1.29 -5.13
CA LEU A 76 4.78 -1.31 -6.25
C LEU A 76 4.14 -1.85 -7.53
N GLU A 77 3.47 -3.01 -7.45
CA GLU A 77 2.74 -3.58 -8.58
C GLU A 77 1.68 -2.62 -9.13
N THR A 78 0.97 -1.93 -8.23
CA THR A 78 -0.07 -0.96 -8.60
C THR A 78 0.55 0.23 -9.33
N ARG A 79 1.67 0.76 -8.83
CA ARG A 79 2.45 1.82 -9.52
C ARG A 79 2.88 1.36 -10.92
N GLU A 80 3.43 0.16 -11.07
CA GLU A 80 3.88 -0.37 -12.35
C GLU A 80 2.73 -0.48 -13.36
N ARG A 81 1.56 -0.96 -12.91
CA ARG A 81 0.34 -1.02 -13.75
C ARG A 81 -0.10 0.36 -14.20
N LEU A 82 -0.18 1.34 -13.29
CA LEU A 82 -0.56 2.72 -13.62
C LEU A 82 0.41 3.38 -14.61
N VAL A 83 1.71 3.13 -14.47
CA VAL A 83 2.73 3.60 -15.42
C VAL A 83 2.58 2.94 -16.79
N ALA A 84 2.25 1.64 -16.84
CA ALA A 84 1.98 0.95 -18.11
C ALA A 84 0.70 1.48 -18.79
N GLU A 85 -0.37 1.70 -18.03
CA GLU A 85 -1.64 2.24 -18.53
C GLU A 85 -1.54 3.67 -19.06
N SER A 86 -0.77 4.54 -18.38
CA SER A 86 -0.54 5.90 -18.85
C SER A 86 0.25 5.93 -20.17
N LYS A 87 1.24 5.05 -20.33
CA LYS A 87 1.99 4.90 -21.58
C LYS A 87 1.14 4.37 -22.73
N SER A 88 0.17 3.49 -22.47
CA SER A 88 -0.70 2.95 -23.51
C SER A 88 -1.76 3.95 -23.99
N LYS A 89 -2.26 4.83 -23.09
CA LYS A 89 -3.20 5.90 -23.45
C LYS A 89 -2.57 7.04 -24.25
N GLY A 90 -1.29 7.35 -24.04
CA GLY A 90 -0.56 8.39 -24.79
C GLY A 90 -0.12 8.00 -26.21
N ARG A 91 -0.43 6.78 -26.67
CA ARG A 91 0.00 6.24 -27.97
C ARG A 91 -1.15 6.08 -28.98
N LYS A 92 -2.28 6.76 -28.74
CA LYS A 92 -3.39 6.90 -29.68
C LYS A 92 -3.43 8.29 -30.27
#